data_AF-B1W165-F1
#
_entry.id   AF-B1W165-F1
#
_cell.length_a   1.000
_cell.length_b   1.000
_cell.length_c   1.000
_cell.angle_alpha   90.00
_cell.angle_beta   90.00
_cell.angle_gamma   90.00
#
_symmetry.space_group_name_H-M   'P 1'
#
loop_
_entity.id
_entity.type
_entity.pdbx_description
1 polymer ?
#
loop_
_entity_poly.entity_id
_entity_poly.type
_entity_poly.pdbx_seq_one_letter_code
_entity_poly.pdbx_strand_id
1 'polypeptide(L)'
;MTDESWAGWYRDNKGSDAVVLTTDGRQLRIRIRGVDFEGDSFDDLGPVAGMPPESGMFALADGALTDCVLEWDLPLPVLVGGTLRHATLSCLLSLRRVDPDLHLALHLDGAVYESARAERDFNAALTAVQRVLPDGVRIQTCIACAFSDYFPAPGRGFSGGLACFRGAKDAYRGSAGEDDVLDLWDQRSGFVQEVWSCREFEVRPADGAGTGHRGAFPLELA
;
A
#
# COMPACT_ATOMS: atom_id res chain seq x y z
N MET A 1 -11.21 12.48 2.89
CA MET A 1 -10.48 11.80 1.80
C MET A 1 -11.54 11.28 0.84
N THR A 2 -11.27 11.21 -0.45
CA THR A 2 -12.25 10.70 -1.43
C THR A 2 -12.05 9.20 -1.57
N ASP A 3 -13.13 8.43 -1.53
CA ASP A 3 -13.03 6.98 -1.72
C ASP A 3 -12.62 6.65 -3.16
N GLU A 4 -11.74 5.67 -3.32
CA GLU A 4 -11.41 5.04 -4.59
C GLU A 4 -12.06 3.66 -4.70
N SER A 5 -12.24 3.19 -5.94
CA SER A 5 -12.83 1.88 -6.22
C SER A 5 -12.08 1.22 -7.36
N TRP A 6 -11.64 -0.01 -7.13
CA TRP A 6 -10.84 -0.78 -8.07
C TRP A 6 -11.53 -2.11 -8.35
N ALA A 7 -11.71 -2.40 -9.63
CA ALA A 7 -12.26 -3.69 -10.05
C ALA A 7 -11.19 -4.78 -9.90
N GLY A 8 -11.62 -5.97 -9.52
CA GLY A 8 -10.72 -7.08 -9.31
C GLY A 8 -11.42 -8.44 -9.30
N TRP A 9 -10.67 -9.44 -8.86
CA TRP A 9 -11.08 -10.82 -8.74
C TRP A 9 -10.66 -11.37 -7.37
N TYR A 10 -11.61 -12.05 -6.73
CA TYR A 10 -11.35 -12.94 -5.60
C TYR A 10 -11.35 -14.38 -6.10
N ARG A 11 -10.40 -15.20 -5.65
CA ARG A 11 -10.35 -16.64 -5.97
C ARG A 11 -10.00 -17.49 -4.77
N ASP A 12 -10.76 -18.54 -4.53
CA ASP A 12 -10.52 -19.54 -3.49
C ASP A 12 -10.73 -20.96 -4.05
N ASN A 13 -10.84 -21.96 -3.17
CA ASN A 13 -11.09 -23.34 -3.57
C ASN A 13 -12.51 -23.59 -4.13
N LYS A 14 -13.43 -22.61 -4.07
CA LYS A 14 -14.81 -22.72 -4.57
C LYS A 14 -15.01 -22.05 -5.91
N GLY A 15 -14.07 -21.24 -6.36
CA GLY A 15 -14.14 -20.61 -7.67
C GLY A 15 -13.57 -19.20 -7.67
N SER A 16 -14.11 -18.39 -8.58
CA SER A 16 -13.67 -17.01 -8.79
C SER A 16 -14.88 -16.08 -8.88
N ASP A 17 -14.77 -14.92 -8.24
CA ASP A 17 -15.82 -13.93 -8.16
C ASP A 17 -15.24 -12.56 -8.54
N ALA A 18 -15.96 -11.84 -9.39
CA ALA A 18 -15.63 -10.43 -9.66
C ALA A 18 -15.98 -9.61 -8.42
N VAL A 19 -15.08 -8.70 -8.06
CA VAL A 19 -15.18 -7.90 -6.84
C VAL A 19 -14.85 -6.45 -7.13
N VAL A 20 -15.30 -5.56 -6.24
CA VAL A 20 -14.84 -4.17 -6.19
C VAL A 20 -14.22 -3.96 -4.83
N LEU A 21 -12.95 -3.59 -4.83
CA LEU A 21 -12.25 -3.15 -3.64
C LEU A 21 -12.35 -1.63 -3.55
N THR A 22 -12.70 -1.10 -2.38
CA THR A 22 -12.74 0.33 -2.12
C THR A 22 -11.79 0.70 -0.99
N THR A 23 -11.24 1.91 -1.07
CA THR A 23 -10.37 2.45 -0.04
C THR A 23 -10.51 3.95 0.08
N ASP A 24 -10.41 4.48 1.30
CA ASP A 24 -10.26 5.93 1.55
C ASP A 24 -8.80 6.35 1.80
N GLY A 25 -7.88 5.42 1.54
CA GLY A 25 -6.45 5.51 1.83
C GLY A 25 -6.08 4.97 3.21
N ARG A 26 -7.04 4.62 4.07
CA ARG A 26 -6.81 4.03 5.40
C ARG A 26 -7.58 2.72 5.57
N GLN A 27 -8.86 2.70 5.25
CA GLN A 27 -9.74 1.55 5.42
C GLN A 27 -10.06 0.93 4.05
N LEU A 28 -9.86 -0.37 3.93
CA LEU A 28 -10.30 -1.20 2.80
C LEU A 28 -11.69 -1.72 3.05
N ARG A 29 -12.47 -1.83 1.98
CA ARG A 29 -13.68 -2.64 1.95
C ARG A 29 -13.74 -3.44 0.66
N ILE A 30 -14.29 -4.64 0.75
CA ILE A 30 -14.53 -5.50 -0.40
C ILE A 30 -15.77 -6.33 -0.16
N ARG A 31 -16.58 -6.51 -1.21
CA ARG A 31 -17.74 -7.40 -1.16
C ARG A 31 -17.50 -8.66 -1.95
N ILE A 32 -17.59 -9.82 -1.30
CA ILE A 32 -17.33 -11.13 -1.89
C ILE A 32 -18.55 -12.02 -1.65
N ARG A 33 -19.17 -12.53 -2.72
CA ARG A 33 -20.35 -13.40 -2.67
C ARG A 33 -21.47 -12.86 -1.75
N GLY A 34 -21.66 -11.53 -1.74
CA GLY A 34 -22.67 -10.84 -0.94
C GLY A 34 -22.25 -10.46 0.48
N VAL A 35 -21.11 -10.95 0.97
CA VAL A 35 -20.57 -10.62 2.31
C VAL A 35 -19.57 -9.47 2.19
N ASP A 36 -19.72 -8.47 3.07
CA ASP A 36 -18.83 -7.32 3.15
C ASP A 36 -17.67 -7.61 4.11
N PHE A 37 -16.46 -7.30 3.67
CA PHE A 37 -15.22 -7.40 4.44
C PHE A 37 -14.57 -6.02 4.55
N GLU A 38 -13.90 -5.77 5.67
CA GLU A 38 -13.12 -4.55 5.90
C GLU A 38 -11.84 -4.82 6.69
N GLY A 39 -10.85 -3.97 6.50
CA GLY A 39 -9.56 -4.01 7.20
C GLY A 39 -8.74 -2.75 6.89
N ASP A 40 -7.66 -2.48 7.61
CA ASP A 40 -6.71 -1.41 7.24
C ASP A 40 -5.58 -1.92 6.33
N SER A 41 -5.31 -3.23 6.39
CA SER A 41 -4.35 -3.96 5.54
C SER A 41 -5.03 -4.98 4.62
N PHE A 42 -4.42 -5.25 3.46
CA PHE A 42 -4.97 -6.20 2.47
C PHE A 42 -4.93 -7.67 2.93
N ASP A 43 -4.12 -8.00 3.92
CA ASP A 43 -4.02 -9.33 4.55
C ASP A 43 -4.87 -9.45 5.84
N ASP A 44 -5.53 -8.37 6.28
CA ASP A 44 -6.38 -8.33 7.48
C ASP A 44 -7.84 -7.99 7.16
N LEU A 45 -8.33 -8.48 6.02
CA LEU A 45 -9.71 -8.27 5.60
C LEU A 45 -10.64 -9.23 6.35
N GLY A 46 -11.32 -8.74 7.38
CA GLY A 46 -12.29 -9.48 8.18
C GLY A 46 -13.75 -9.17 7.80
N PRO A 47 -14.71 -10.09 8.04
CA PRO A 47 -16.12 -9.81 7.83
C PRO A 47 -16.59 -8.62 8.67
N VAL A 48 -17.38 -7.72 8.10
CA VAL A 48 -17.97 -6.59 8.84
C VAL A 48 -18.83 -7.11 10.01
N ALA A 49 -18.65 -6.50 11.18
CA ALA A 49 -19.32 -6.91 12.40
C ALA A 49 -20.86 -6.98 12.24
N GLY A 50 -21.46 -8.07 12.73
CA GLY A 50 -22.90 -8.30 12.64
C GLY A 50 -23.37 -8.92 11.32
N MET A 51 -22.48 -9.14 10.35
CA MET A 51 -22.77 -9.86 9.10
C MET A 51 -21.85 -11.09 8.94
N PRO A 52 -21.89 -12.07 9.88
CA PRO A 52 -21.03 -13.23 9.80
C PRO A 52 -21.36 -14.04 8.53
N PRO A 53 -20.35 -14.51 7.78
CA PRO A 53 -20.59 -15.37 6.64
C PRO A 53 -21.17 -16.72 7.08
N GLU A 54 -21.85 -17.40 6.16
CA GLU A 54 -22.27 -18.78 6.40
C GLU A 54 -21.06 -19.68 6.68
N SER A 55 -21.24 -20.69 7.55
CA SER A 55 -20.15 -21.57 7.96
C SER A 55 -19.50 -22.25 6.76
N GLY A 56 -18.16 -22.22 6.72
CA GLY A 56 -17.37 -22.78 5.64
C GLY A 56 -17.44 -21.98 4.35
N MET A 57 -18.17 -20.86 4.26
CA MET A 57 -18.29 -20.02 3.06
C MET A 57 -16.93 -19.47 2.63
N PHE A 58 -16.12 -19.05 3.60
CA PHE A 58 -14.76 -18.53 3.44
C PHE A 58 -13.81 -19.24 4.40
N ALA A 59 -12.53 -19.37 4.03
CA ALA A 59 -11.48 -19.70 4.97
C ALA A 59 -11.08 -18.42 5.71
N LEU A 60 -11.12 -18.47 7.04
CA LEU A 60 -10.72 -17.38 7.92
C LEU A 60 -9.64 -17.85 8.89
N ALA A 61 -8.60 -17.04 9.09
CA ALA A 61 -7.58 -17.21 10.12
C ALA A 61 -7.53 -15.94 10.96
N ASP A 62 -7.63 -16.08 12.28
CA ASP A 62 -7.67 -14.96 13.23
C ASP A 62 -8.71 -13.86 12.92
N GLY A 63 -9.77 -14.23 12.20
CA GLY A 63 -10.86 -13.32 11.81
C GLY A 63 -10.71 -12.70 10.41
N ALA A 64 -9.57 -12.88 9.75
CA ALA A 64 -9.29 -12.35 8.41
C ALA A 64 -9.35 -13.42 7.32
N LEU A 65 -9.57 -12.99 6.07
CA LEU A 65 -9.56 -13.85 4.88
C LEU A 65 -8.22 -14.57 4.70
N THR A 66 -8.27 -15.87 4.41
CA THR A 66 -7.11 -16.69 4.05
C THR A 66 -7.46 -17.69 2.95
N ASP A 67 -6.48 -18.50 2.52
CA ASP A 67 -6.60 -19.53 1.47
C ASP A 67 -7.22 -19.01 0.15
N CYS A 68 -6.89 -17.76 -0.19
CA CYS A 68 -7.44 -17.08 -1.35
C CYS A 68 -6.38 -16.28 -2.13
N VAL A 69 -6.78 -15.78 -3.29
CA VAL A 69 -6.01 -14.87 -4.13
C VAL A 69 -6.87 -13.67 -4.46
N LEU A 70 -6.32 -12.47 -4.25
CA LEU A 70 -6.88 -11.21 -4.68
C LEU A 70 -6.07 -10.68 -5.87
N GLU A 71 -6.75 -10.26 -6.92
CA GLU A 71 -6.16 -9.63 -8.09
C GLU A 71 -6.93 -8.35 -8.41
N TRP A 72 -6.25 -7.23 -8.61
CA TRP A 72 -6.91 -5.97 -8.98
C TRP A 72 -5.95 -5.03 -9.70
N ASP A 73 -6.53 -4.09 -10.44
CA ASP A 73 -5.79 -3.02 -11.10
C ASP A 73 -6.12 -1.69 -10.41
N LEU A 74 -5.11 -1.02 -9.87
CA LEU A 74 -5.27 0.35 -9.37
C LEU A 74 -4.62 1.37 -10.34
N PRO A 75 -5.33 2.46 -10.70
CA PRO A 75 -4.71 3.58 -11.37
C PRO A 75 -3.87 4.38 -10.37
N LEU A 76 -2.62 4.69 -10.71
CA LEU A 76 -1.78 5.54 -9.87
C LEU A 76 -1.03 6.61 -10.68
N PRO A 77 -0.73 7.77 -10.08
CA PRO A 77 0.10 8.78 -10.72
C PRO A 77 1.58 8.39 -10.70
N VAL A 78 2.28 8.71 -11.79
CA VAL A 78 3.74 8.58 -11.92
C VAL A 78 4.30 9.91 -12.44
N LEU A 79 5.40 10.37 -11.84
CA LEU A 79 6.15 11.51 -12.33
C LEU A 79 7.16 11.02 -13.37
N VAL A 80 7.08 11.54 -14.60
CA VAL A 80 8.01 11.26 -15.70
C VAL A 80 8.66 12.58 -16.11
N GLY A 81 9.94 12.76 -15.80
CA GLY A 81 10.64 14.02 -16.08
C GLY A 81 9.95 15.24 -15.45
N GLY A 82 9.40 15.08 -14.24
CA GLY A 82 8.63 16.11 -13.53
C GLY A 82 7.19 16.30 -14.02
N THR A 83 6.75 15.58 -15.06
CA THR A 83 5.38 15.66 -15.54
C THR A 83 4.54 14.48 -15.03
N LEU A 84 3.34 14.77 -14.53
CA LEU A 84 2.39 13.73 -14.14
C LEU A 84 1.89 12.90 -15.35
N ARG A 85 1.90 11.59 -15.17
CA ARG A 85 1.36 10.57 -16.05
C ARG A 85 0.49 9.62 -15.21
N HIS A 86 -0.44 8.95 -15.87
CA HIS A 86 -1.23 7.88 -15.26
C HIS A 86 -0.66 6.54 -15.68
N ALA A 87 -0.44 5.67 -14.69
CA ALA A 87 -0.08 4.28 -14.88
C ALA A 87 -1.16 3.39 -14.25
N THR A 88 -1.12 2.11 -14.58
CA THR A 88 -1.89 1.07 -13.90
C THR A 88 -0.93 0.17 -13.14
N LEU A 89 -1.17 -0.02 -11.85
CA LEU A 89 -0.46 -1.02 -11.06
C LEU A 89 -1.39 -2.22 -10.89
N SER A 90 -1.02 -3.32 -11.54
CA SER A 90 -1.68 -4.62 -11.37
C SER A 90 -1.10 -5.31 -10.14
N CYS A 91 -1.98 -5.71 -9.24
CA CYS A 91 -1.66 -6.35 -7.98
C CYS A 91 -2.16 -7.80 -8.00
N LEU A 92 -1.30 -8.71 -7.57
CA LEU A 92 -1.66 -10.11 -7.31
C LEU A 92 -1.18 -10.48 -5.91
N LEU A 93 -2.13 -10.71 -5.00
CA LEU A 93 -1.88 -11.08 -3.62
C LEU A 93 -2.38 -12.50 -3.35
N SER A 94 -1.49 -13.39 -2.93
CA SER A 94 -1.85 -14.71 -2.45
C SER A 94 -1.81 -14.79 -0.93
N LEU A 95 -2.96 -15.11 -0.33
CA LEU A 95 -3.15 -15.34 1.11
C LEU A 95 -3.20 -16.84 1.45
N ARG A 96 -2.64 -17.70 0.59
CA ARG A 96 -2.66 -19.17 0.75
C ARG A 96 -1.61 -19.71 1.71
N ARG A 97 -0.67 -18.86 2.11
CA ARG A 97 0.44 -19.18 2.98
C ARG A 97 0.38 -18.27 4.19
N VAL A 98 1.05 -18.68 5.27
CA VAL A 98 1.18 -17.86 6.48
C VAL A 98 1.82 -16.51 6.14
N ASP A 99 2.87 -16.54 5.31
CA ASP A 99 3.46 -15.34 4.73
C ASP A 99 2.80 -15.08 3.36
N PRO A 100 2.12 -13.94 3.16
CA PRO A 100 1.54 -13.60 1.87
C PRO A 100 2.60 -13.48 0.77
N ASP A 101 2.26 -13.90 -0.44
CA ASP A 101 3.08 -13.66 -1.64
C ASP A 101 2.43 -12.53 -2.46
N LEU A 102 3.15 -11.41 -2.63
CA LEU A 102 2.71 -10.26 -3.43
C LEU A 102 3.53 -10.15 -4.73
N HIS A 103 2.83 -9.87 -5.83
CA HIS A 103 3.42 -9.46 -7.11
C HIS A 103 2.79 -8.16 -7.59
N LEU A 104 3.63 -7.23 -8.03
CA LEU A 104 3.23 -5.95 -8.61
C LEU A 104 3.76 -5.81 -10.04
N ALA A 105 2.92 -5.36 -10.95
CA ALA A 105 3.29 -4.98 -12.31
C ALA A 105 2.78 -3.57 -12.63
N LEU A 106 3.71 -2.63 -12.86
CA LEU A 106 3.39 -1.26 -13.26
C LEU A 106 3.39 -1.15 -14.79
N HIS A 107 2.22 -0.83 -15.33
CA HIS A 107 2.00 -0.55 -16.75
C HIS A 107 2.09 0.96 -17.00
N LEU A 108 3.11 1.39 -17.74
CA LEU A 108 3.35 2.80 -18.06
C LEU A 108 3.79 2.91 -19.52
N ASP A 109 3.06 3.71 -20.31
CA ASP A 109 3.36 4.00 -21.72
C ASP A 109 3.63 2.75 -22.59
N GLY A 110 2.92 1.66 -22.31
CA GLY A 110 3.05 0.38 -23.03
C GLY A 110 4.20 -0.52 -22.57
N ALA A 111 5.03 -0.06 -21.62
CA ALA A 111 6.02 -0.88 -20.94
C ALA A 111 5.46 -1.45 -19.63
N VAL A 112 6.06 -2.55 -19.16
CA VAL A 112 5.72 -3.23 -17.90
C VAL A 112 6.96 -3.33 -17.03
N TYR A 113 6.83 -2.92 -15.77
CA TYR A 113 7.90 -2.94 -14.76
C TYR A 113 7.42 -3.73 -13.55
N GLU A 114 8.13 -4.80 -13.19
CA GLU A 114 7.62 -5.80 -12.25
C GLU A 114 8.50 -5.96 -11.00
N SER A 115 7.87 -6.28 -9.87
CA SER A 115 8.54 -6.80 -8.68
C SER A 115 8.90 -8.29 -8.84
N ALA A 116 9.52 -8.89 -7.83
CA ALA A 116 9.54 -10.35 -7.75
C ALA A 116 8.12 -10.89 -7.52
N ARG A 117 7.92 -12.19 -7.79
CA ARG A 117 6.60 -12.84 -7.67
C ARG A 117 6.15 -13.13 -6.23
N ALA A 118 7.02 -12.93 -5.25
CA ALA A 118 6.82 -13.29 -3.85
C ALA A 118 7.43 -12.22 -2.94
N GLU A 119 7.07 -10.97 -3.18
CA GLU A 119 7.39 -9.87 -2.28
C GLU A 119 6.60 -10.03 -0.99
N ARG A 120 7.22 -9.62 0.12
CA ARG A 120 6.66 -9.84 1.46
C ARG A 120 5.61 -8.82 1.89
N ASP A 121 5.62 -7.65 1.27
CA ASP A 121 4.76 -6.51 1.60
C ASP A 121 4.80 -5.46 0.48
N PHE A 122 3.90 -4.48 0.57
CA PHE A 122 3.79 -3.42 -0.42
C PHE A 122 5.02 -2.51 -0.49
N ASN A 123 5.72 -2.27 0.61
CA ASN A 123 6.92 -1.44 0.59
C ASN A 123 8.03 -2.10 -0.24
N ALA A 124 8.32 -3.38 0.05
CA ALA A 124 9.32 -4.15 -0.70
C ALA A 124 8.97 -4.22 -2.19
N ALA A 125 7.71 -4.50 -2.52
CA ALA A 125 7.27 -4.61 -3.91
C ALA A 125 7.32 -3.27 -4.67
N LEU A 126 6.87 -2.17 -4.06
CA LEU A 126 6.95 -0.84 -4.68
C LEU A 126 8.39 -0.35 -4.81
N THR A 127 9.24 -0.68 -3.84
CA THR A 127 10.70 -0.45 -3.90
C THR A 127 11.32 -1.19 -5.08
N ALA A 128 10.97 -2.47 -5.27
CA ALA A 128 11.46 -3.28 -6.39
C ALA A 128 11.04 -2.67 -7.74
N VAL A 129 9.76 -2.31 -7.90
CA VAL A 129 9.27 -1.64 -9.10
C VAL A 129 10.01 -0.31 -9.32
N GLN A 130 10.16 0.52 -8.30
CA GLN A 130 10.83 1.83 -8.42
C GLN A 130 12.30 1.70 -8.85
N ARG A 131 13.00 0.63 -8.47
CA ARG A 131 14.41 0.38 -8.83
C ARG A 131 14.59 0.00 -10.30
N VAL A 132 13.59 -0.62 -10.92
CA VAL A 132 13.65 -1.02 -12.33
C VAL A 132 13.06 0.03 -13.28
N LEU A 133 12.44 1.08 -12.74
CA LEU A 133 11.95 2.21 -13.54
C LEU A 133 13.12 3.01 -14.15
N PRO A 134 12.93 3.60 -15.35
CA PRO A 134 13.94 4.47 -15.96
C PRO A 134 14.26 5.70 -15.11
N ASP A 135 15.44 6.28 -15.35
CA ASP A 135 15.83 7.54 -14.72
C ASP A 135 14.80 8.65 -14.96
N GLY A 136 14.53 9.43 -13.91
CA GLY A 136 13.53 10.49 -13.95
C GLY A 136 12.07 10.00 -13.89
N VAL A 137 11.83 8.69 -13.74
CA VAL A 137 10.51 8.13 -13.46
C VAL A 137 10.37 7.82 -11.97
N ARG A 138 9.29 8.31 -11.35
CA ARG A 138 9.01 8.16 -9.91
C ARG A 138 7.54 7.84 -9.66
N ILE A 139 7.27 6.81 -8.87
CA ILE A 139 5.92 6.48 -8.41
C ILE A 139 5.45 7.59 -7.46
N GLN A 140 4.21 8.03 -7.63
CA GLN A 140 3.58 9.00 -6.74
C GLN A 140 2.56 8.30 -5.85
N THR A 141 3.05 7.70 -4.77
CA THR A 141 2.22 7.06 -3.73
C THR A 141 2.76 7.40 -2.35
N CYS A 142 1.99 7.09 -1.31
CA CYS A 142 2.29 7.44 0.06
C CYS A 142 3.63 6.84 0.53
N ILE A 143 4.05 5.66 0.05
CA ILE A 143 5.38 5.14 0.38
C ILE A 143 6.54 6.04 -0.11
N ALA A 144 6.35 6.72 -1.24
CA ALA A 144 7.34 7.60 -1.87
C ALA A 144 7.20 9.08 -1.46
N CYS A 145 6.20 9.40 -0.63
CA CYS A 145 5.94 10.75 -0.15
C CYS A 145 7.01 11.21 0.84
N ALA A 146 7.34 12.50 0.83
CA ALA A 146 8.23 13.13 1.79
C ALA A 146 7.67 13.15 3.22
N PHE A 147 6.34 13.08 3.40
CA PHE A 147 5.69 13.26 4.70
C PHE A 147 5.02 11.99 5.19
N SER A 148 5.69 10.86 5.01
CA SER A 148 5.14 9.56 5.40
C SER A 148 6.20 8.66 6.00
N ASP A 149 5.96 8.11 7.17
CA ASP A 149 6.95 7.25 7.80
C ASP A 149 6.33 6.09 8.56
N TYR A 150 7.10 5.03 8.72
CA TYR A 150 6.72 3.95 9.62
C TYR A 150 7.04 4.33 11.05
N PHE A 151 6.37 3.65 11.99
CA PHE A 151 6.76 3.76 13.38
C PHE A 151 8.18 3.20 13.51
N PRO A 152 9.12 3.93 14.16
CA PRO A 152 10.48 3.46 14.40
C PRO A 152 10.54 2.27 15.38
N ALA A 153 10.10 1.09 14.92
CA ALA A 153 10.13 -0.13 15.69
C ALA A 153 10.36 -1.35 14.78
N PRO A 154 10.90 -2.45 15.32
CA PRO A 154 11.03 -3.69 14.59
C PRO A 154 9.67 -4.25 14.19
N GLY A 155 9.59 -4.73 12.95
CA GLY A 155 8.38 -5.36 12.40
C GLY A 155 7.47 -4.34 11.73
N ARG A 156 7.24 -4.55 10.43
CA ARG A 156 6.21 -3.85 9.66
C ARG A 156 5.13 -4.86 9.27
N GLY A 157 3.88 -4.40 9.24
CA GLY A 157 2.79 -5.17 8.65
C GLY A 157 2.94 -5.29 7.13
N PHE A 158 2.03 -6.03 6.51
CA PHE A 158 1.98 -6.19 5.07
C PHE A 158 1.61 -4.90 4.32
N SER A 159 0.69 -4.09 4.89
CA SER A 159 0.29 -2.77 4.40
C SER A 159 -0.40 -1.91 5.46
N GLY A 160 -0.68 -0.64 5.16
CA GLY A 160 -1.59 0.21 5.94
C GLY A 160 -0.98 0.89 7.18
N GLY A 161 0.27 0.58 7.52
CA GLY A 161 0.94 1.05 8.74
C GLY A 161 1.67 2.39 8.62
N LEU A 162 1.55 3.10 7.49
CA LEU A 162 2.36 4.29 7.22
C LEU A 162 1.71 5.54 7.84
N ALA A 163 2.41 6.22 8.77
CA ALA A 163 1.93 7.48 9.33
C ALA A 163 2.06 8.61 8.32
N CYS A 164 1.04 9.45 8.21
CA CYS A 164 1.03 10.64 7.34
C CYS A 164 1.25 11.91 8.16
N PHE A 165 2.25 12.71 7.81
CA PHE A 165 2.62 13.96 8.47
C PHE A 165 2.22 15.21 7.65
N ARG A 166 1.21 15.10 6.78
CA ARG A 166 0.72 16.25 5.98
C ARG A 166 0.29 17.45 6.83
N GLY A 167 -0.20 17.23 8.04
CA GLY A 167 -0.55 18.28 9.00
C GLY A 167 0.66 18.91 9.71
N ALA A 168 1.85 18.33 9.58
CA ALA A 168 3.08 18.73 10.26
C ALA A 168 4.27 18.88 9.28
N LYS A 169 4.00 19.26 8.02
CA LYS A 169 5.02 19.32 6.95
C LYS A 169 6.26 20.12 7.34
N ASP A 170 6.07 21.30 7.92
CA ASP A 170 7.19 22.18 8.28
C ASP A 170 8.10 21.58 9.33
N ALA A 171 7.51 20.91 10.34
CA ALA A 171 8.28 20.18 11.35
C ALA A 171 8.99 18.97 10.73
N TYR A 172 8.29 18.21 9.88
CA TYR A 172 8.82 17.02 9.24
C TYR A 172 9.97 17.31 8.25
N ARG A 173 9.98 18.47 7.58
CA ARG A 173 11.11 18.86 6.70
C ARG A 173 12.46 18.92 7.43
N GLY A 174 12.43 19.09 8.76
CA GLY A 174 13.63 19.08 9.60
C GLY A 174 14.04 17.69 10.08
N SER A 175 13.23 16.65 9.91
CA SER A 175 13.49 15.33 10.53
C SER A 175 14.43 14.46 9.70
N ALA A 176 15.40 13.83 10.37
CA ALA A 176 16.25 12.80 9.82
C ALA A 176 16.56 11.72 10.87
N GLY A 177 16.17 10.48 10.59
CA GLY A 177 16.38 9.35 11.49
C GLY A 177 15.23 9.08 12.45
N GLU A 178 15.44 8.08 13.31
CA GLU A 178 14.44 7.49 14.21
C GLU A 178 13.91 8.49 15.24
N ASP A 179 14.82 9.12 15.99
CA ASP A 179 14.49 9.99 17.12
C ASP A 179 13.60 11.17 16.68
N ASP A 180 13.96 11.84 15.58
CA ASP A 180 13.19 12.97 15.06
C ASP A 180 11.77 12.56 14.63
N VAL A 181 11.59 11.36 14.07
CA VAL A 181 10.27 10.85 13.68
C VAL A 181 9.43 10.46 14.90
N LEU A 182 10.06 9.89 15.94
CA LEU A 182 9.39 9.58 17.20
C LEU A 182 8.86 10.85 17.88
N ASP A 183 9.65 11.92 17.92
CA ASP A 183 9.25 13.21 18.49
C ASP A 183 8.05 13.85 17.76
N LEU A 184 7.88 13.54 16.47
CA LEU A 184 6.77 14.02 15.66
C LEU A 184 5.56 13.09 15.65
N TRP A 185 5.66 11.89 16.23
CA TRP A 185 4.70 10.81 15.98
C TRP A 185 3.24 11.19 16.29
N ASP A 186 3.02 11.91 17.40
CA ASP A 186 1.69 12.34 17.82
C ASP A 186 1.12 13.52 17.01
N GLN A 187 1.94 14.11 16.13
CA GLN A 187 1.51 15.15 15.19
C GLN A 187 1.05 14.57 13.84
N ARG A 188 1.10 13.23 13.67
CA ARG A 188 0.60 12.56 12.46
C ARG A 188 -0.89 12.87 12.24
N SER A 189 -1.26 13.06 10.98
CA SER A 189 -2.64 13.24 10.54
C SER A 189 -3.45 11.92 10.50
N GLY A 190 -2.79 10.79 10.72
CA GLY A 190 -3.38 9.45 10.68
C GLY A 190 -2.47 8.45 9.98
N PHE A 191 -2.97 7.22 9.83
CA PHE A 191 -2.34 6.17 9.04
C PHE A 191 -2.90 6.14 7.63
N VAL A 192 -2.06 5.75 6.68
CA VAL A 192 -2.37 5.59 5.27
C VAL A 192 -1.73 4.33 4.70
N GLN A 193 -2.28 3.85 3.60
CA GLN A 193 -1.74 2.75 2.81
C GLN A 193 -0.61 3.22 1.90
N GLU A 194 0.35 2.33 1.66
CA GLU A 194 1.54 2.57 0.85
C GLU A 194 1.22 2.98 -0.58
N VAL A 195 0.18 2.35 -1.16
CA VAL A 195 -0.30 2.56 -2.54
C VAL A 195 -1.18 3.79 -2.69
N TRP A 196 -1.60 4.42 -1.59
CA TRP A 196 -2.47 5.59 -1.65
C TRP A 196 -1.76 6.78 -2.30
N SER A 197 -2.49 7.66 -2.98
CA SER A 197 -1.96 8.91 -3.49
C SER A 197 -2.88 10.06 -3.13
N CYS A 198 -2.33 11.11 -2.52
CA CYS A 198 -3.08 12.31 -2.18
C CYS A 198 -2.51 13.54 -2.88
N ARG A 199 -3.31 14.61 -2.95
CA ARG A 199 -2.93 15.88 -3.59
C ARG A 199 -1.81 16.64 -2.89
N GLU A 200 -1.48 16.24 -1.66
CA GLU A 200 -0.44 16.87 -0.84
C GLU A 200 0.91 16.17 -0.94
N PHE A 201 1.02 15.18 -1.84
CA PHE A 201 2.26 14.48 -2.12
C PHE A 201 3.38 15.45 -2.48
N GLU A 202 4.53 15.26 -1.84
CA GLU A 202 5.80 15.86 -2.23
C GLU A 202 6.81 14.73 -2.36
N VAL A 203 7.70 14.82 -3.34
CA VAL A 203 8.73 13.79 -3.58
C VAL A 203 9.66 13.75 -2.38
N ARG A 204 9.90 12.55 -1.84
CA ARG A 204 10.87 12.35 -0.78
C ARG A 204 12.28 12.79 -1.20
N PRO A 205 13.02 13.55 -0.37
CA PRO A 205 14.41 13.88 -0.64
C PRO A 205 15.29 12.63 -0.85
N ALA A 206 16.34 12.77 -1.64
CA ALA A 206 17.29 11.68 -1.91
C ALA A 206 18.29 11.46 -0.75
N ASP A 207 18.48 12.48 0.10
CA ASP A 207 19.33 12.46 1.28
C ASP A 207 18.92 13.59 2.25
N GLY A 208 19.48 13.56 3.47
CA GLY A 208 19.42 14.65 4.43
C GLY A 208 18.08 14.83 5.15
N ALA A 209 17.80 16.06 5.57
CA ALA A 209 16.58 16.38 6.31
C ALA A 209 15.33 16.20 5.43
N GLY A 210 14.26 15.69 6.04
CA GLY A 210 13.02 15.33 5.36
C GLY A 210 13.02 13.92 4.76
N THR A 211 14.11 13.15 4.87
CA THR A 211 14.08 11.70 4.59
C THR A 211 13.50 10.89 5.73
N GLY A 212 13.23 11.49 6.89
CA GLY A 212 12.70 10.79 8.07
C GLY A 212 13.53 9.58 8.49
N HIS A 213 12.88 8.62 9.13
CA HIS A 213 13.48 7.41 9.67
C HIS A 213 13.85 6.42 8.58
N ARG A 214 12.95 6.18 7.63
CA ARG A 214 13.17 5.21 6.53
C ARG A 214 14.31 5.59 5.58
N GLY A 215 14.78 6.84 5.57
CA GLY A 215 15.70 7.32 4.56
C GLY A 215 15.01 7.55 3.22
N ALA A 216 15.80 7.58 2.14
CA ALA A 216 15.31 7.89 0.80
C ALA A 216 14.53 6.71 0.18
N PHE A 217 13.59 6.99 -0.72
CA PHE A 217 12.93 5.95 -1.51
C PHE A 217 13.55 5.91 -2.92
N PRO A 218 13.98 4.75 -3.46
CA PRO A 218 13.82 3.37 -2.99
C PRO A 218 15.03 2.81 -2.20
N LEU A 219 15.82 3.67 -1.57
CA LEU A 219 17.06 3.35 -0.86
C LEU A 219 16.83 3.49 0.66
N GLU A 220 15.97 2.61 1.19
CA GLU A 220 15.65 2.66 2.62
C GLU A 220 16.85 2.25 3.49
N LEU A 221 16.95 2.87 4.66
CA LEU A 221 17.90 2.48 5.69
C LEU A 221 17.44 1.16 6.32
N ALA A 222 18.38 0.24 6.53
CA ALA A 222 18.15 -1.09 7.08
C ALA A 222 18.08 -1.09 8.61
#